data_AF-A0A7S3YPU8-F1
#
_entry.id   AF-A0A7S3YPU8-F1
#
_cell.length_a   1.000
_cell.length_b   1.000
_cell.length_c   1.000
_cell.angle_alpha   90.00
_cell.angle_beta   90.00
_cell.angle_gamma   90.00
#
_symmetry.space_group_name_H-M   'P 1'
#
loop_
_entity.id
_entity.type
_entity.pdbx_description
1 polymer ?
#
loop_
_entity_poly.entity_id
_entity_poly.type
_entity_poly.pdbx_seq_one_letter_code
_entity_poly.pdbx_strand_id
1 'polypeptide(L)'
;ASGEMTIRLALCDGLAAVGVECHVVRSDSEFEREGKSLDKYSLIFLDPWTWAARGWKMKPFLHGHEQKLYILDFFGGDGHPGLNPTVPLSRHLTAYPVHPRNTFLGYFLPDAVSHPQGNRKKAGVIWGKDPKYYHGKHVFLTKVASIVPLVSTAPQDALPAHPNITSVGHLSPEGWEALLRSHKFLLGLGDPLVGPSAIDAIAAGAMFLNPHYRQPKLDHYRSQHPFAESSTPDSVCAFDLEGSGEDLVECVEKAVGQDLAPSVPTELTAASYMERLKSIFKDQLP
;
A
#
# COMPACT_ATOMS: atom_id res chain seq x y z
N ALA A 1 8.95 0.71 1.14
CA ALA A 1 8.94 1.38 -0.18
C ALA A 1 7.71 2.29 -0.30
N SER A 2 7.67 3.24 -1.25
CA SER A 2 6.40 3.91 -1.59
C SER A 2 5.48 2.90 -2.29
N GLY A 3 4.19 2.83 -1.94
CA GLY A 3 3.25 1.85 -2.51
C GLY A 3 3.15 1.93 -4.04
N GLU A 4 3.21 3.14 -4.60
CA GLU A 4 3.23 3.39 -6.05
C GLU A 4 4.43 2.76 -6.77
N MET A 5 5.59 2.70 -6.08
CA MET A 5 6.77 2.03 -6.62
C MET A 5 6.57 0.52 -6.66
N THR A 6 5.97 -0.05 -5.62
CA THR A 6 5.72 -1.49 -5.49
C THR A 6 4.82 -1.99 -6.61
N ILE A 7 3.68 -1.33 -6.86
CA ILE A 7 2.75 -1.73 -7.94
C ILE A 7 3.41 -1.61 -9.33
N ARG A 8 4.22 -0.57 -9.57
CA ARG A 8 4.92 -0.39 -10.84
C ARG A 8 5.97 -1.47 -11.10
N LEU A 9 6.76 -1.82 -10.08
CA LEU A 9 7.76 -2.88 -10.19
C LEU A 9 7.09 -4.23 -10.46
N ALA A 10 6.04 -4.56 -9.71
CA ALA A 10 5.28 -5.80 -9.93
C ALA A 10 4.69 -5.88 -11.35
N LEU A 11 4.19 -4.76 -11.89
CA LEU A 11 3.71 -4.69 -13.27
C LEU A 11 4.82 -4.99 -14.28
N CYS A 12 5.98 -4.33 -14.13
CA CYS A 12 7.11 -4.56 -15.03
C CYS A 12 7.58 -6.01 -14.98
N ASP A 13 7.74 -6.57 -13.78
CA ASP A 13 8.20 -7.94 -13.58
C ASP A 13 7.20 -8.96 -14.17
N GLY A 14 5.90 -8.73 -13.94
CA GLY A 14 4.84 -9.59 -14.47
C GLY A 14 4.72 -9.53 -15.98
N LEU A 15 4.83 -8.35 -16.59
CA LEU A 15 4.86 -8.18 -18.04
C LEU A 15 6.11 -8.85 -18.67
N ALA A 16 7.28 -8.68 -18.05
CA ALA A 16 8.50 -9.33 -18.49
C ALA A 16 8.38 -10.87 -18.45
N ALA A 17 7.72 -11.41 -17.42
CA ALA A 17 7.48 -12.86 -17.29
C ALA A 17 6.58 -13.44 -18.40
N VAL A 18 5.82 -12.61 -19.12
CA VAL A 18 5.02 -13.00 -20.30
C VAL A 18 5.62 -12.48 -21.61
N GLY A 19 6.91 -12.12 -21.62
CA GLY A 19 7.64 -11.74 -22.83
C GLY A 19 7.38 -10.30 -23.30
N VAL A 20 6.81 -9.43 -22.46
CA VAL A 20 6.61 -8.02 -22.76
C VAL A 20 7.74 -7.18 -22.16
N GLU A 21 8.49 -6.48 -23.01
CA GLU A 21 9.54 -5.57 -22.57
C GLU A 21 8.96 -4.29 -21.95
N CYS A 22 9.52 -3.88 -20.81
CA CYS A 22 9.09 -2.68 -20.11
C CYS A 22 10.11 -1.54 -20.28
N HIS A 23 9.67 -0.46 -20.92
CA HIS A 23 10.44 0.78 -21.01
C HIS A 23 9.92 1.81 -20.01
N VAL A 24 10.74 2.17 -19.02
CA VAL A 24 10.37 3.14 -17.97
C VAL A 24 10.91 4.53 -18.31
N VAL A 25 10.00 5.44 -18.62
CA VAL A 25 10.29 6.87 -18.79
C VAL A 25 10.49 7.53 -17.42
N ARG A 26 11.59 8.28 -17.26
CA ARG A 26 12.03 8.83 -15.97
C ARG A 26 11.95 10.36 -15.88
N SER A 27 11.53 11.04 -16.95
CA SER A 27 11.40 12.51 -16.96
C SER A 27 10.37 12.99 -17.98
N ASP A 28 9.84 14.19 -17.77
CA ASP A 28 8.89 14.82 -18.71
C ASP A 28 9.51 15.02 -20.11
N SER A 29 10.80 15.39 -20.18
CA SER A 29 11.48 15.59 -21.46
C SER A 29 11.68 14.29 -22.24
N GLU A 30 11.94 13.19 -21.54
CA GLU A 30 11.94 11.86 -22.13
C GLU A 30 10.53 11.45 -22.57
N PHE A 31 9.50 11.75 -21.77
CA PHE A 31 8.12 11.45 -22.13
C PHE A 31 7.67 12.18 -23.40
N GLU A 32 8.01 13.47 -23.53
CA GLU A 32 7.72 14.25 -24.73
C GLU A 32 8.47 13.75 -25.98
N ARG A 33 9.69 13.21 -25.79
CA ARG A 33 10.46 12.60 -26.88
C ARG A 33 9.86 11.27 -27.32
N GLU A 34 9.62 10.36 -26.38
CA GLU A 34 9.02 9.04 -26.61
C GLU A 34 7.58 9.14 -27.12
N GLY A 35 6.85 10.18 -26.70
CA GLY A 35 5.51 10.52 -27.15
C GLY A 35 5.37 10.62 -28.67
N LYS A 36 6.46 10.94 -29.38
CA LYS A 36 6.47 11.04 -30.86
C LYS A 36 6.44 9.70 -31.58
N SER A 37 6.56 8.59 -30.85
CA SER A 37 6.69 7.25 -31.44
C SER A 37 5.96 6.22 -30.60
N LEU A 38 4.76 6.56 -30.11
CA LEU A 38 3.97 5.68 -29.24
C LEU A 38 3.41 4.45 -29.95
N ASP A 39 3.35 4.43 -31.28
CA ASP A 39 2.92 3.28 -32.09
C ASP A 39 3.72 2.00 -31.81
N LYS A 40 4.99 2.14 -31.38
CA LYS A 40 5.84 0.99 -31.04
C LYS A 40 5.43 0.27 -29.74
N TYR A 41 4.58 0.88 -28.91
CA TYR A 41 4.11 0.28 -27.66
C TYR A 41 2.71 -0.32 -27.82
N SER A 42 2.52 -1.56 -27.34
CA SER A 42 1.21 -2.22 -27.24
C SER A 42 0.42 -1.79 -26.00
N LEU A 43 1.12 -1.35 -24.95
CA LEU A 43 0.59 -0.93 -23.66
C LEU A 43 1.30 0.35 -23.20
N ILE A 44 0.55 1.29 -22.62
CA ILE A 44 1.08 2.54 -22.07
C ILE A 44 0.46 2.76 -20.70
N PHE A 45 1.30 2.88 -19.68
CA PHE A 45 0.90 3.09 -18.29
C PHE A 45 1.34 4.47 -17.83
N LEU A 46 0.41 5.25 -17.27
CA LEU A 46 0.66 6.59 -16.74
C LEU A 46 0.13 6.68 -15.31
N ASP A 47 0.70 7.53 -14.47
CA ASP A 47 0.06 7.90 -13.20
C ASP A 47 -1.09 8.92 -13.44
N PRO A 48 -1.93 9.21 -12.43
CA PRO A 48 -3.08 10.12 -12.58
C PRO A 48 -2.73 11.56 -12.97
N TRP A 49 -1.46 11.94 -12.94
CA TRP A 49 -0.97 13.31 -13.19
C TRP A 49 -0.25 13.43 -14.54
N THR A 50 0.52 12.42 -14.94
CA THR A 50 1.43 12.46 -16.10
C THR A 50 0.70 12.57 -17.45
N TRP A 51 -0.52 12.07 -17.57
CA TRP A 51 -1.26 12.11 -18.84
C TRP A 51 -1.69 13.53 -19.28
N ALA A 52 -1.74 14.48 -18.33
CA ALA A 52 -2.29 15.80 -18.54
C ALA A 52 -1.21 16.84 -18.94
N ALA A 53 -1.61 17.76 -19.80
CA ALA A 53 -0.92 19.00 -20.11
C ALA A 53 -1.56 20.17 -19.34
N ARG A 54 -1.07 21.39 -19.60
CA ARG A 54 -1.62 22.63 -19.03
C ARG A 54 -3.13 22.70 -19.20
N GLY A 55 -3.85 22.97 -18.11
CA GLY A 55 -5.30 23.04 -18.09
C GLY A 55 -6.00 21.69 -18.04
N TRP A 56 -5.31 20.63 -17.59
CA TRP A 56 -5.87 19.28 -17.39
C TRP A 56 -6.42 18.64 -18.66
N LYS A 57 -5.81 18.96 -19.80
CA LYS A 57 -6.14 18.38 -21.10
C LYS A 57 -5.15 17.28 -21.44
N MET A 58 -5.62 16.26 -22.15
CA MET A 58 -4.76 15.17 -22.62
C MET A 58 -3.62 15.72 -23.48
N LYS A 59 -2.40 15.22 -23.26
CA LYS A 59 -1.25 15.61 -24.10
C LYS A 59 -1.53 15.25 -25.56
N PRO A 60 -1.24 16.14 -26.54
CA PRO A 60 -1.61 15.93 -27.94
C PRO A 60 -1.15 14.60 -28.52
N PHE A 61 0.07 14.16 -28.20
CA PHE A 61 0.63 12.92 -28.70
C PHE A 61 0.00 11.64 -28.16
N LEU A 62 -0.85 11.72 -27.11
CA LEU A 62 -1.58 10.57 -26.60
C LEU A 62 -2.87 10.29 -27.41
N HIS A 63 -3.36 11.27 -28.18
CA HIS A 63 -4.58 11.11 -28.96
C HIS A 63 -4.40 10.00 -30.02
N GLY A 64 -5.39 9.12 -30.14
CA GLY A 64 -5.32 7.94 -31.01
C GLY A 64 -4.68 6.70 -30.34
N HIS A 65 -4.25 6.81 -29.08
CA HIS A 65 -3.69 5.70 -28.30
C HIS A 65 -4.55 5.31 -27.08
N GLU A 66 -5.77 5.83 -26.98
CA GLU A 66 -6.71 5.62 -25.86
C GLU A 66 -6.95 4.14 -25.53
N GLN A 67 -6.94 3.27 -26.54
CA GLN A 67 -7.21 1.84 -26.36
C GLN A 67 -6.08 1.07 -25.68
N LYS A 68 -4.86 1.62 -25.67
CA LYS A 68 -3.69 1.04 -25.01
C LYS A 68 -3.22 1.82 -23.78
N LEU A 69 -3.96 2.87 -23.39
CA LEU A 69 -3.67 3.67 -22.21
C LEU A 69 -4.33 3.09 -20.95
N TYR A 70 -3.53 2.99 -19.90
CA TYR A 70 -3.91 2.59 -18.56
C TYR A 70 -3.40 3.61 -17.54
N ILE A 71 -4.17 3.84 -16.49
CA ILE A 71 -3.77 4.71 -15.38
C ILE A 71 -3.40 3.84 -14.19
N LEU A 72 -2.16 3.92 -13.71
CA LEU A 72 -1.75 3.33 -12.43
C LEU A 72 -2.17 4.25 -11.30
N ASP A 73 -3.36 4.01 -10.75
CA ASP A 73 -3.96 4.80 -9.68
C ASP A 73 -3.96 3.99 -8.39
N PHE A 74 -2.98 4.25 -7.51
CA PHE A 74 -2.81 3.48 -6.29
C PHE A 74 -4.06 3.44 -5.39
N PHE A 75 -4.78 4.57 -5.30
CA PHE A 75 -5.89 4.75 -4.36
C PHE A 75 -7.25 4.44 -4.99
N GLY A 76 -7.38 4.54 -6.32
CA GLY A 76 -8.65 4.35 -7.02
C GLY A 76 -9.71 5.39 -6.66
N GLY A 77 -10.87 5.25 -7.29
CA GLY A 77 -12.01 6.14 -7.15
C GLY A 77 -12.72 6.40 -8.48
N ASP A 78 -13.59 7.40 -8.50
CA ASP A 78 -14.30 7.85 -9.71
C ASP A 78 -13.42 8.65 -10.68
N GLY A 79 -12.11 8.63 -10.47
CA GLY A 79 -11.18 9.57 -11.06
C GLY A 79 -11.32 10.96 -10.43
N HIS A 80 -10.42 11.87 -10.76
CA HIS A 80 -10.51 13.23 -10.22
C HIS A 80 -11.59 14.02 -10.99
N PRO A 81 -12.35 14.92 -10.34
CA PRO A 81 -13.54 15.60 -10.91
C PRO A 81 -13.31 16.48 -12.17
N GLY A 82 -12.08 16.60 -12.64
CA GLY A 82 -11.70 17.30 -13.89
C GLY A 82 -10.88 16.45 -14.86
N LEU A 83 -10.73 15.14 -14.59
CA LEU A 83 -9.80 14.23 -15.27
C LEU A 83 -10.45 13.21 -16.22
N ASN A 84 -11.74 13.29 -16.57
CA ASN A 84 -12.42 12.19 -17.31
C ASN A 84 -13.18 12.64 -18.58
N PRO A 85 -13.24 11.86 -19.71
CA PRO A 85 -12.78 10.47 -19.88
C PRO A 85 -12.15 10.18 -21.25
N THR A 86 -10.82 10.18 -21.40
CA THR A 86 -10.23 9.46 -22.55
C THR A 86 -9.88 8.01 -22.19
N VAL A 87 -9.59 7.74 -20.91
CA VAL A 87 -9.32 6.40 -20.40
C VAL A 87 -10.52 5.97 -19.54
N PRO A 88 -11.19 4.85 -19.86
CA PRO A 88 -12.29 4.33 -19.03
C PRO A 88 -11.81 4.02 -17.61
N LEU A 89 -12.66 4.22 -16.59
CA LEU A 89 -12.31 3.90 -15.19
C LEU A 89 -11.89 2.43 -14.98
N SER A 90 -12.37 1.51 -15.81
CA SER A 90 -11.95 0.10 -15.81
C SER A 90 -10.49 -0.11 -16.25
N ARG A 91 -9.83 0.90 -16.82
CA ARG A 91 -8.39 0.91 -17.11
C ARG A 91 -7.58 1.69 -16.07
N HIS A 92 -8.21 2.09 -14.97
CA HIS A 92 -7.51 2.56 -13.78
C HIS A 92 -7.16 1.34 -12.94
N LEU A 93 -5.88 1.08 -12.82
CA LEU A 93 -5.28 -0.09 -12.20
C LEU A 93 -4.87 0.26 -10.77
N THR A 94 -5.50 -0.41 -9.80
CA THR A 94 -5.33 -0.11 -8.37
C THR A 94 -4.48 -1.14 -7.64
N ALA A 95 -3.90 -0.73 -6.51
CA ALA A 95 -3.12 -1.62 -5.66
C ALA A 95 -3.98 -2.60 -4.85
N TYR A 96 -5.27 -2.29 -4.67
CA TYR A 96 -6.22 -3.10 -3.92
C TYR A 96 -7.63 -2.99 -4.54
N PRO A 97 -8.52 -3.97 -4.33
CA PRO A 97 -9.90 -3.96 -4.85
C PRO A 97 -10.80 -3.03 -4.02
N VAL A 98 -10.54 -1.73 -4.08
CA VAL A 98 -11.12 -0.71 -3.18
C VAL A 98 -12.28 0.07 -3.80
N HIS A 99 -12.45 0.00 -5.12
CA HIS A 99 -13.47 0.76 -5.82
C HIS A 99 -14.03 -0.04 -7.02
N PRO A 100 -15.35 -0.21 -7.15
CA PRO A 100 -15.97 -1.19 -8.05
C PRO A 100 -15.86 -0.84 -9.54
N ARG A 101 -15.54 0.41 -9.88
CA ARG A 101 -15.40 0.87 -11.27
C ARG A 101 -13.96 0.79 -11.79
N ASN A 102 -13.00 0.53 -10.90
CA ASN A 102 -11.59 0.38 -11.25
C ASN A 102 -11.19 -1.10 -11.32
N THR A 103 -10.03 -1.38 -11.87
CA THR A 103 -9.50 -2.74 -12.02
C THR A 103 -8.41 -2.99 -11.01
N PHE A 104 -8.58 -4.04 -10.20
CA PHE A 104 -7.56 -4.48 -9.25
C PHE A 104 -6.41 -5.19 -9.97
N LEU A 105 -5.28 -4.48 -10.10
CA LEU A 105 -4.03 -5.07 -10.56
C LEU A 105 -3.27 -5.69 -9.38
N GLY A 106 -3.11 -4.92 -8.31
CA GLY A 106 -2.34 -5.32 -7.14
C GLY A 106 -0.84 -5.38 -7.37
N TYR A 107 -0.16 -6.09 -6.48
CA TYR A 107 1.24 -6.48 -6.58
C TYR A 107 1.37 -7.90 -6.05
N PHE A 108 2.58 -8.46 -6.04
CA PHE A 108 2.83 -9.75 -5.41
C PHE A 108 3.98 -9.67 -4.43
N LEU A 109 3.91 -10.50 -3.40
CA LEU A 109 5.03 -10.76 -2.50
C LEU A 109 5.80 -11.99 -3.00
N PRO A 110 7.13 -12.04 -2.80
CA PRO A 110 7.90 -13.25 -3.09
C PRO A 110 7.40 -14.45 -2.27
N ASP A 111 7.40 -15.65 -2.87
CA ASP A 111 6.94 -16.88 -2.20
C ASP A 111 7.79 -17.27 -0.97
N ALA A 112 8.99 -16.69 -0.82
CA ALA A 112 9.82 -16.81 0.36
C ALA A 112 9.18 -16.03 1.53
N VAL A 113 8.15 -16.60 2.14
CA VAL A 113 7.60 -16.09 3.39
C VAL A 113 8.66 -16.32 4.46
N SER A 114 9.31 -15.25 4.90
CA SER A 114 10.31 -15.31 5.95
C SER A 114 9.72 -15.93 7.21
N HIS A 115 10.29 -17.05 7.65
CA HIS A 115 9.89 -17.68 8.90
C HIS A 115 9.99 -16.69 10.07
N PRO A 116 9.05 -16.76 11.04
CA PRO A 116 9.09 -15.87 12.19
C PRO A 116 10.38 -16.13 12.98
N GLN A 117 11.03 -15.05 13.45
CA GLN A 117 12.22 -15.18 14.29
C GLN A 117 11.81 -15.60 15.70
N GLY A 118 12.09 -16.86 16.10
CA GLY A 118 12.09 -17.33 17.50
C GLY A 118 11.06 -16.66 18.45
N ASN A 119 11.48 -16.34 19.68
CA ASN A 119 10.64 -15.58 20.61
C ASN A 119 10.59 -14.09 20.19
N ARG A 120 9.47 -13.66 19.62
CA ARG A 120 9.20 -12.26 19.26
C ARG A 120 9.21 -11.37 20.51
N LYS A 121 9.72 -10.15 20.38
CA LYS A 121 9.63 -9.13 21.44
C LYS A 121 8.18 -8.78 21.67
N LYS A 122 7.73 -8.76 22.93
CA LYS A 122 6.42 -8.23 23.34
C LYS A 122 6.40 -6.70 23.22
N ALA A 123 6.45 -6.22 21.98
CA ALA A 123 6.54 -4.82 21.60
C ALA A 123 5.85 -4.60 20.25
N GLY A 124 5.44 -3.36 19.98
CA GLY A 124 4.77 -2.96 18.75
C GLY A 124 5.60 -2.01 17.90
N VAL A 125 5.38 -2.05 16.60
CA VAL A 125 5.94 -1.08 15.63
C VAL A 125 4.86 -0.05 15.31
N ILE A 126 5.17 1.24 15.35
CA ILE A 126 4.25 2.30 14.93
C ILE A 126 4.36 2.49 13.41
N TRP A 127 3.23 2.46 12.71
CA TRP A 127 3.18 2.73 11.29
C TRP A 127 3.08 4.24 11.01
N GLY A 128 4.21 4.84 10.69
CA GLY A 128 4.27 6.22 10.23
C GLY A 128 5.69 6.75 10.30
N LYS A 129 6.29 7.07 9.14
CA LYS A 129 7.66 7.62 9.05
C LYS A 129 7.72 9.15 9.00
N ASP A 130 6.61 9.80 8.69
CA ASP A 130 6.50 11.25 8.53
C ASP A 130 5.90 11.84 9.82
N PRO A 131 6.51 12.89 10.40
CA PRO A 131 6.01 13.54 11.61
C PRO A 131 4.53 13.90 11.58
N LYS A 132 3.99 14.24 10.40
CA LYS A 132 2.58 14.63 10.25
C LYS A 132 1.60 13.53 10.70
N TYR A 133 1.98 12.26 10.62
CA TYR A 133 1.11 11.14 11.02
C TYR A 133 0.92 11.04 12.55
N TYR A 134 1.77 11.71 13.33
CA TYR A 134 1.71 11.72 14.79
C TYR A 134 0.81 12.83 15.34
N HIS A 135 0.39 13.78 14.49
CA HIS A 135 -0.44 14.91 14.90
C HIS A 135 -1.75 14.45 15.57
N GLY A 136 -1.94 14.86 16.82
CA GLY A 136 -3.11 14.50 17.62
C GLY A 136 -3.14 13.04 18.10
N LYS A 137 -2.05 12.27 17.95
CA LYS A 137 -1.98 10.84 18.34
C LYS A 137 -1.16 10.59 19.60
N HIS A 138 -0.66 11.64 20.27
CA HIS A 138 0.26 11.46 21.40
C HIS A 138 -0.38 10.76 22.59
N VAL A 139 -1.59 11.17 23.00
CA VAL A 139 -2.32 10.53 24.11
C VAL A 139 -2.58 9.05 23.81
N PHE A 140 -3.02 8.77 22.58
CA PHE A 140 -3.26 7.43 22.07
C PHE A 140 -2.00 6.55 22.13
N LEU A 141 -0.86 7.05 21.65
CA LEU A 141 0.41 6.33 21.66
C LEU A 141 0.93 6.09 23.09
N THR A 142 0.83 7.08 23.97
CA THR A 142 1.23 6.95 25.38
C THR A 142 0.40 5.90 26.12
N LYS A 143 -0.91 5.78 25.81
CA LYS A 143 -1.78 4.74 26.37
C LYS A 143 -1.27 3.35 26.02
N VAL A 144 -0.97 3.10 24.75
CA VAL A 144 -0.41 1.80 24.30
C VAL A 144 0.98 1.57 24.90
N ALA A 145 1.82 2.59 24.94
CA ALA A 145 3.19 2.50 25.47
C ALA A 145 3.25 2.21 26.98
N SER A 146 2.14 2.42 27.70
CA SER A 146 1.99 2.04 29.10
C SER A 146 1.76 0.53 29.29
N ILE A 147 1.38 -0.18 28.22
CA ILE A 147 1.11 -1.63 28.23
C ILE A 147 2.33 -2.39 27.67
N VAL A 148 2.87 -1.94 26.53
CA VAL A 148 4.03 -2.55 25.86
C VAL A 148 4.92 -1.51 25.18
N PRO A 149 6.23 -1.78 25.05
CA PRO A 149 7.13 -0.89 24.29
C PRO A 149 6.69 -0.70 22.84
N LEU A 150 6.89 0.51 22.34
CA LEU A 150 6.65 0.90 20.96
C LEU A 150 7.93 1.40 20.30
N VAL A 151 8.13 1.00 19.05
CA VAL A 151 9.24 1.45 18.22
C VAL A 151 8.72 2.12 16.95
N SER A 152 9.37 3.18 16.51
CA SER A 152 9.02 3.94 15.31
C SER A 152 10.20 4.15 14.38
N THR A 153 9.93 4.33 13.09
CA THR A 153 10.91 4.77 12.09
C THR A 153 10.87 6.28 11.80
N ALA A 154 9.97 7.02 12.46
CA ALA A 154 9.94 8.48 12.39
C ALA A 154 11.05 9.11 13.23
N PRO A 155 11.46 10.36 12.94
CA PRO A 155 12.37 11.14 13.78
C PRO A 155 11.91 11.19 15.25
N GLN A 156 12.86 11.14 16.19
CA GLN A 156 12.55 11.08 17.64
C GLN A 156 11.76 12.29 18.14
N ASP A 157 11.99 13.47 17.55
CA ASP A 157 11.29 14.72 17.86
C ASP A 157 9.82 14.74 17.43
N ALA A 158 9.42 13.83 16.53
CA ALA A 158 8.01 13.61 16.18
C ALA A 158 7.26 12.72 17.16
N LEU A 159 7.98 12.00 18.05
CA LEU A 159 7.39 11.02 18.94
C LEU A 159 6.95 11.66 20.27
N PRO A 160 5.90 11.13 20.92
CA PRO A 160 5.56 11.54 22.27
C PRO A 160 6.72 11.26 23.23
N ALA A 161 6.98 12.19 24.16
CA ALA A 161 7.97 12.01 25.20
C ALA A 161 7.52 10.94 26.21
N HIS A 162 7.92 9.70 25.97
CA HIS A 162 7.59 8.55 26.82
C HIS A 162 8.74 7.52 26.81
N PRO A 163 9.17 6.96 27.96
CA PRO A 163 10.35 6.08 28.04
C PRO A 163 10.22 4.78 27.22
N ASN A 164 8.98 4.33 26.99
CA ASN A 164 8.70 3.12 26.20
C ASN A 164 8.43 3.41 24.71
N ILE A 165 8.64 4.64 24.24
CA ILE A 165 8.49 5.00 22.82
C ILE A 165 9.86 5.44 22.29
N THR A 166 10.41 4.66 21.35
CA THR A 166 11.73 4.93 20.79
C THR A 166 11.71 5.00 19.27
N SER A 167 12.60 5.81 18.71
CA SER A 167 12.92 5.81 17.29
C SER A 167 14.10 4.88 16.99
N VAL A 168 13.98 4.09 15.91
CA VAL A 168 15.12 3.40 15.26
C VAL A 168 15.58 4.10 13.99
N GLY A 169 15.00 5.27 13.67
CA GLY A 169 15.28 6.02 12.46
C GLY A 169 14.85 5.31 11.18
N HIS A 170 15.36 5.81 10.06
CA HIS A 170 15.09 5.24 8.74
C HIS A 170 15.77 3.88 8.60
N LEU A 171 15.05 2.89 8.05
CA LEU A 171 15.54 1.54 7.85
C LEU A 171 15.60 1.20 6.35
N SER A 172 16.52 0.29 5.98
CA SER A 172 16.47 -0.39 4.69
C SER A 172 15.24 -1.32 4.62
N PRO A 173 14.86 -1.80 3.42
CA PRO A 173 13.79 -2.80 3.28
C PRO A 173 14.01 -4.04 4.18
N GLU A 174 15.23 -4.56 4.24
CA GLU A 174 15.59 -5.73 5.05
C GLU A 174 15.51 -5.41 6.55
N GLY A 175 15.92 -4.20 6.94
CA GLY A 175 15.79 -3.71 8.31
C GLY A 175 14.32 -3.56 8.74
N TRP A 176 13.47 -3.05 7.85
CA TRP A 176 12.02 -2.97 8.07
C TRP A 176 11.40 -4.36 8.25
N GLU A 177 11.74 -5.31 7.39
CA GLU A 177 11.26 -6.68 7.49
C GLU A 177 11.74 -7.37 8.78
N ALA A 178 13.01 -7.21 9.15
CA ALA A 178 13.54 -7.73 10.41
C ALA A 178 12.85 -7.10 11.64
N LEU A 179 12.51 -5.81 11.56
CA LEU A 179 11.75 -5.13 12.61
C LEU A 179 10.36 -5.79 12.76
N LEU A 180 9.61 -5.95 11.67
CA LEU A 180 8.29 -6.57 11.71
C LEU A 180 8.32 -8.01 12.22
N ARG A 181 9.29 -8.82 11.77
CA ARG A 181 9.45 -10.22 12.21
C ARG A 181 9.77 -10.37 13.70
N SER A 182 10.39 -9.37 14.29
CA SER A 182 10.81 -9.41 15.70
C SER A 182 9.80 -8.79 16.68
N HIS A 183 8.71 -8.20 16.18
CA HIS A 183 7.69 -7.52 17.00
C HIS A 183 6.32 -8.18 16.84
N LYS A 184 5.42 -7.97 17.81
CA LYS A 184 4.11 -8.64 17.87
C LYS A 184 3.08 -8.00 16.95
N PHE A 185 3.15 -6.69 16.74
CA PHE A 185 2.17 -5.98 15.91
C PHE A 185 2.74 -4.76 15.22
N LEU A 186 2.05 -4.35 14.16
CA LEU A 186 2.15 -3.04 13.53
C LEU A 186 0.90 -2.22 13.90
N LEU A 187 1.09 -1.05 14.50
CA LEU A 187 0.04 -0.14 14.92
C LEU A 187 -0.23 0.93 13.86
N GLY A 188 -1.42 0.88 13.26
CA GLY A 188 -1.89 1.95 12.38
C GLY A 188 -2.22 3.24 13.14
N LEU A 189 -1.96 4.39 12.51
CA LEU A 189 -2.30 5.72 13.03
C LEU A 189 -3.47 6.37 12.29
N GLY A 190 -4.03 5.68 11.29
CA GLY A 190 -5.03 6.21 10.38
C GLY A 190 -4.44 6.82 9.11
N ASP A 191 -3.15 7.14 9.06
CA ASP A 191 -2.44 7.49 7.83
C ASP A 191 -1.02 6.89 7.90
N PRO A 192 -0.40 6.53 6.76
CA PRO A 192 -0.94 6.59 5.39
C PRO A 192 -2.03 5.53 5.13
N LEU A 193 -2.95 5.84 4.20
CA LEU A 193 -3.99 4.91 3.74
C LEU A 193 -3.42 3.79 2.87
N VAL A 194 -3.95 2.57 3.05
CA VAL A 194 -3.75 1.40 2.18
C VAL A 194 -2.30 1.18 1.74
N GLY A 195 -1.31 1.46 2.59
CA GLY A 195 0.09 1.22 2.24
C GLY A 195 0.50 -0.24 2.43
N PRO A 196 1.55 -0.70 1.72
CA PRO A 196 1.99 -2.09 1.74
C PRO A 196 2.44 -2.59 3.12
N SER A 197 2.80 -1.68 4.03
CA SER A 197 3.28 -2.01 5.38
C SER A 197 2.34 -2.89 6.20
N ALA A 198 1.01 -2.74 6.02
CA ALA A 198 0.05 -3.62 6.69
C ALA A 198 0.21 -5.07 6.21
N ILE A 199 0.34 -5.27 4.89
CA ILE A 199 0.58 -6.58 4.28
C ILE A 199 1.96 -7.10 4.67
N ASP A 200 3.01 -6.26 4.69
CA ASP A 200 4.35 -6.64 5.15
C ASP A 200 4.31 -7.18 6.59
N ALA A 201 3.53 -6.56 7.47
CA ALA A 201 3.37 -7.00 8.86
C ALA A 201 2.72 -8.39 8.93
N ILE A 202 1.63 -8.59 8.20
CA ILE A 202 0.92 -9.88 8.14
C ILE A 202 1.83 -10.98 7.52
N ALA A 203 2.56 -10.64 6.46
CA ALA A 203 3.56 -11.51 5.84
C ALA A 203 4.76 -11.82 6.75
N ALA A 204 4.99 -11.02 7.79
CA ALA A 204 5.96 -11.28 8.85
C ALA A 204 5.34 -11.97 10.09
N GLY A 205 4.03 -12.29 10.07
CA GLY A 205 3.29 -12.83 11.21
C GLY A 205 3.09 -11.84 12.36
N ALA A 206 3.24 -10.54 12.10
CA ALA A 206 2.86 -9.49 13.05
C ALA A 206 1.39 -9.14 12.84
N MET A 207 0.64 -8.98 13.92
CA MET A 207 -0.75 -8.53 13.81
C MET A 207 -0.78 -7.09 13.31
N PHE A 208 -1.67 -6.77 12.38
CA PHE A 208 -1.94 -5.39 12.03
C PHE A 208 -3.10 -4.84 12.86
N LEU A 209 -2.85 -3.77 13.63
CA LEU A 209 -3.89 -3.05 14.35
C LEU A 209 -4.44 -1.96 13.43
N ASN A 210 -5.65 -2.18 12.91
CA ASN A 210 -6.26 -1.40 11.84
C ASN A 210 -7.23 -0.34 12.39
N PRO A 211 -6.90 0.96 12.35
CA PRO A 211 -7.83 1.99 12.77
C PRO A 211 -9.00 2.11 11.79
N HIS A 212 -10.20 2.16 12.36
CA HIS A 212 -11.45 2.53 11.71
C HIS A 212 -11.72 4.01 11.89
N TYR A 213 -12.36 4.61 10.90
CA TYR A 213 -12.80 6.00 10.93
C TYR A 213 -14.31 6.06 11.06
N ARG A 214 -14.82 6.99 11.86
CA ARG A 214 -16.25 7.28 11.90
C ARG A 214 -16.73 7.96 10.63
N GLN A 215 -15.87 8.77 10.01
CA GLN A 215 -16.09 9.39 8.72
C GLN A 215 -15.16 8.77 7.66
N PRO A 216 -15.69 8.28 6.52
CA PRO A 216 -14.85 7.72 5.47
C PRO A 216 -13.80 8.72 4.96
N LYS A 217 -12.58 8.25 4.72
CA LYS A 217 -11.57 9.02 4.00
C LYS A 217 -11.69 8.77 2.50
N LEU A 218 -11.47 9.82 1.71
CA LEU A 218 -11.65 9.78 0.25
C LEU A 218 -13.02 9.20 -0.15
N ASP A 219 -14.06 9.50 0.65
CA ASP A 219 -15.46 9.05 0.48
C ASP A 219 -15.72 7.53 0.63
N HIS A 220 -14.74 6.64 0.44
CA HIS A 220 -14.93 5.18 0.50
C HIS A 220 -14.09 4.41 1.52
N TYR A 221 -13.00 4.95 2.06
CA TYR A 221 -12.18 4.22 3.04
C TYR A 221 -12.72 4.36 4.46
N ARG A 222 -13.29 3.28 5.00
CA ARG A 222 -13.80 3.22 6.38
C ARG A 222 -12.76 2.77 7.41
N SER A 223 -11.64 2.22 6.95
CA SER A 223 -10.50 1.87 7.80
C SER A 223 -9.19 2.14 7.06
N GLN A 224 -8.07 2.12 7.79
CA GLN A 224 -6.76 2.43 7.20
C GLN A 224 -6.35 1.42 6.13
N HIS A 225 -6.72 0.15 6.29
CA HIS A 225 -6.46 -0.86 5.29
C HIS A 225 -7.59 -1.90 5.13
N PRO A 226 -8.73 -1.55 4.47
CA PRO A 226 -9.89 -2.43 4.38
C PRO A 226 -9.59 -3.77 3.70
N PHE A 227 -8.71 -3.77 2.69
CA PHE A 227 -8.30 -5.01 2.02
C PHE A 227 -7.65 -6.00 3.00
N ALA A 228 -6.72 -5.54 3.85
CA ALA A 228 -6.01 -6.42 4.79
C ALA A 228 -6.99 -7.03 5.80
N GLU A 229 -7.93 -6.21 6.29
CA GLU A 229 -8.99 -6.66 7.19
C GLU A 229 -9.89 -7.73 6.54
N SER A 230 -10.26 -7.55 5.27
CA SER A 230 -11.12 -8.51 4.57
C SER A 230 -10.39 -9.78 4.11
N SER A 231 -9.12 -9.68 3.69
CA SER A 231 -8.37 -10.80 3.11
C SER A 231 -7.63 -11.63 4.16
N THR A 232 -7.34 -11.05 5.32
CA THR A 232 -6.61 -11.70 6.42
C THR A 232 -7.18 -11.36 7.79
N PRO A 233 -8.49 -11.62 8.05
CA PRO A 233 -9.18 -11.18 9.26
C PRO A 233 -8.53 -11.69 10.56
N ASP A 234 -7.95 -12.89 10.56
CA ASP A 234 -7.30 -13.45 11.75
C ASP A 234 -6.00 -12.71 12.13
N SER A 235 -5.37 -12.05 11.16
CA SER A 235 -4.12 -11.29 11.33
C SER A 235 -4.35 -9.79 11.52
N VAL A 236 -5.61 -9.35 11.54
CA VAL A 236 -5.99 -7.95 11.71
C VAL A 236 -6.85 -7.79 12.96
N CYS A 237 -6.64 -6.71 13.70
CA CYS A 237 -7.53 -6.30 14.78
C CYS A 237 -7.95 -4.85 14.57
N ALA A 238 -9.24 -4.64 14.34
CA ALA A 238 -9.81 -3.32 14.10
C ALA A 238 -10.12 -2.59 15.41
N PHE A 239 -9.92 -1.27 15.42
CA PHE A 239 -10.28 -0.40 16.56
C PHE A 239 -10.77 0.97 16.07
N ASP A 240 -11.68 1.61 16.82
CA ASP A 240 -12.15 2.97 16.59
C ASP A 240 -11.05 3.98 16.95
N LEU A 241 -10.49 4.63 15.92
CA LEU A 241 -9.43 5.63 16.11
C LEU A 241 -9.89 6.84 16.93
N GLU A 242 -11.21 7.10 16.94
CA GLU A 242 -11.85 8.24 17.59
C GLU A 242 -12.62 7.81 18.86
N GLY A 243 -12.45 6.54 19.28
CA GLY A 243 -13.10 5.91 20.42
C GLY A 243 -12.44 6.16 21.78
N SER A 244 -12.91 5.45 22.81
CA SER A 244 -12.29 5.42 24.15
C SER A 244 -10.89 4.78 24.14
N GLY A 245 -10.60 4.01 23.09
CA GLY A 245 -9.40 3.21 22.92
C GLY A 245 -9.37 1.96 23.81
N GLU A 246 -10.52 1.49 24.30
CA GLU A 246 -10.62 0.20 25.01
C GLU A 246 -10.42 -0.97 24.05
N ASP A 247 -11.07 -0.92 22.89
CA ASP A 247 -10.85 -1.82 21.74
C ASP A 247 -9.38 -1.90 21.30
N LEU A 248 -8.68 -0.76 21.29
CA LEU A 248 -7.24 -0.73 21.04
C LEU A 248 -6.46 -1.52 22.10
N VAL A 249 -6.80 -1.38 23.38
CA VAL A 249 -6.14 -2.12 24.46
C VAL A 249 -6.38 -3.63 24.28
N GLU A 250 -7.61 -4.04 24.01
CA GLU A 250 -7.96 -5.43 23.70
C GLU A 250 -7.15 -5.96 22.51
N CYS A 251 -7.03 -5.16 21.44
CA CYS A 251 -6.22 -5.51 20.28
C CYS A 251 -4.73 -5.67 20.62
N VAL A 252 -4.17 -4.80 21.46
CA VAL A 252 -2.77 -4.88 21.92
C VAL A 252 -2.56 -6.15 22.76
N GLU A 253 -3.45 -6.43 23.70
CA GLU A 253 -3.39 -7.64 24.53
C GLU A 253 -3.51 -8.91 23.68
N LYS A 254 -4.46 -8.94 22.74
CA LYS A 254 -4.62 -10.02 21.75
C LYS A 254 -3.35 -10.24 20.95
N ALA A 255 -2.73 -9.17 20.44
CA ALA A 255 -1.51 -9.28 19.64
C ALA A 255 -0.31 -9.80 20.45
N VAL A 256 -0.18 -9.36 21.70
CA VAL A 256 0.93 -9.75 22.58
C VAL A 256 0.76 -11.18 23.13
N GLY A 257 -0.49 -11.62 23.28
CA GLY A 257 -0.87 -12.92 23.84
C GLY A 257 -0.76 -14.11 22.88
N GLN A 258 -0.54 -13.89 21.58
CA GLN A 258 -0.43 -14.96 20.60
C GLN A 258 0.77 -14.80 19.65
N ASP A 259 1.07 -15.86 18.91
CA ASP A 259 2.03 -15.86 17.80
C ASP A 259 1.28 -16.23 16.53
N LEU A 260 1.22 -15.28 15.59
CA LEU A 260 0.59 -15.50 14.30
C LEU A 260 1.62 -16.11 13.34
N ALA A 261 1.16 -17.06 12.53
CA ALA A 261 1.96 -17.56 11.42
C ALA A 261 2.06 -16.47 10.33
N PRO A 262 3.24 -16.27 9.74
CA PRO A 262 3.38 -15.49 8.51
C PRO A 262 2.41 -15.98 7.42
N SER A 263 1.71 -15.04 6.79
CA SER A 263 0.79 -15.36 5.70
C SER A 263 0.77 -14.26 4.64
N VAL A 264 0.59 -14.66 3.38
CA VAL A 264 0.40 -13.74 2.26
C VAL A 264 -1.04 -13.87 1.80
N PRO A 265 -1.81 -12.77 1.66
CA PRO A 265 -3.14 -12.82 1.07
C PRO A 265 -3.10 -13.51 -0.29
N THR A 266 -4.06 -14.41 -0.57
CA THR A 266 -4.05 -15.22 -1.80
C THR A 266 -3.95 -14.35 -3.04
N GLU A 267 -4.67 -13.23 -3.06
CA GLU A 267 -4.68 -12.25 -4.14
C GLU A 267 -3.32 -11.58 -4.37
N LEU A 268 -2.42 -11.57 -3.39
CA LEU A 268 -1.07 -11.01 -3.48
C LEU A 268 0.02 -12.08 -3.63
N THR A 269 -0.36 -13.32 -3.93
CA THR A 269 0.59 -14.36 -4.37
C THR A 269 1.03 -14.11 -5.82
N ALA A 270 2.24 -14.55 -6.18
CA ALA A 270 2.75 -14.43 -7.55
C ALA A 270 1.83 -15.14 -8.57
N ALA A 271 1.33 -16.33 -8.22
CA ALA A 271 0.40 -17.09 -9.07
C ALA A 271 -0.89 -16.30 -9.36
N SER A 272 -1.58 -15.83 -8.30
CA SER A 272 -2.83 -15.07 -8.47
C SER A 272 -2.60 -13.74 -9.20
N TYR A 273 -1.46 -13.09 -8.95
CA TYR A 273 -1.06 -11.88 -9.66
C TYR A 273 -0.91 -12.14 -11.16
N MET A 274 -0.20 -13.20 -11.55
CA MET A 274 0.00 -13.55 -12.95
C MET A 274 -1.30 -13.93 -13.66
N GLU A 275 -2.21 -14.64 -12.99
CA GLU A 275 -3.54 -14.92 -13.53
C GLU A 275 -4.34 -13.64 -13.79
N ARG A 276 -4.36 -12.70 -12.83
CA ARG A 276 -5.02 -11.41 -13.02
C ARG A 276 -4.39 -10.60 -14.14
N LEU A 277 -3.06 -10.49 -14.16
CA LEU A 277 -2.34 -9.72 -15.19
C LEU A 277 -2.67 -10.24 -16.59
N LYS A 278 -2.63 -11.57 -16.79
CA LYS A 278 -3.00 -12.20 -18.06
C LYS A 278 -4.46 -11.94 -18.43
N SER A 279 -5.36 -11.97 -17.46
CA SER A 279 -6.79 -11.66 -17.69
C SER A 279 -7.00 -10.21 -18.11
N ILE A 280 -6.36 -9.26 -17.41
CA ILE A 280 -6.49 -7.81 -17.66
C ILE A 280 -5.99 -7.46 -19.07
N PHE A 281 -4.86 -8.02 -19.50
CA PHE A 281 -4.20 -7.66 -20.76
C PHE A 281 -4.34 -8.73 -21.85
N LYS A 282 -5.27 -9.68 -21.73
CA LYS A 282 -5.40 -10.87 -22.60
C LYS A 282 -5.35 -10.58 -24.11
N ASP A 283 -5.90 -9.44 -24.54
CA ASP A 283 -6.02 -9.06 -25.96
C ASP A 283 -4.79 -8.27 -26.46
N GLN A 284 -3.83 -7.99 -25.58
CA GLN A 284 -2.65 -7.14 -25.82
C GLN A 284 -1.32 -7.83 -25.51
N LEU A 285 -1.36 -8.99 -24.84
CA LEU A 285 -0.20 -9.84 -24.60
C LEU A 285 0.13 -10.70 -25.83
N PRO A 286 1.41 -11.08 -26.02
CA PRO A 286 1.86 -11.96 -27.11
C PRO A 286 1.23 -13.36 -27.11
#